data_AF-A0A536VLU9-F1
#
_entry.id   AF-A0A536VLU9-F1
#
_cell.length_a   1.000
_cell.length_b   1.000
_cell.length_c   1.000
_cell.angle_alpha   90.00
_cell.angle_beta   90.00
_cell.angle_gamma   90.00
#
_symmetry.space_group_name_H-M   'P 1'
#
loop_
_entity.id
_entity.type
_entity.pdbx_description
1 polymer ?
#
loop_
_entity_poly.entity_id
_entity_poly.type
_entity_poly.pdbx_seq_one_letter_code
_entity_poly.pdbx_strand_id
1 'polypeptide(L)'
;MSFALFIATPLARDAARELRAVTASVRLCIQWAALAAVIAATADTAVSAAVLAASLETSWREVVGAGFVIAGGVKALAAVAIGVAVSLRPLAAASTRVTVGAAAALVLYQGLASSHATARLTDSALLMFATGAHELGAALWLGGLPCFWLALRRADTRETLNQIGRRFSALAIIGVAMIVVGALVFVPMYIGSLDAVYGTAYGAMVVTKSVMFGMLVLLGFANFRAVRRFTADGAAVERVRRFVEVEMGVGFALLMAAASITSMPPAVDLVDDRVSFAELAERMAPAPPRLQSPDHALLAIPALQARLDDEHARQASIRTPAFLPGSGALPPRNAYDLAWSEYNHHWAGLLVVLMGFAALAQRSGHAPWAKHWPLLFLLLAAFLFFRADPEVWPMGESGLIESLKDPEVAQHRLFVVLIIAFALFEWRVRTARVASHRSMRIFPLLTALGGTLLLTHSHALGNVKDELLVEMTHLPIAVLGITAGWARWLEVGVQKKALRWAGWLWPSCFVLIGLLLLSYRET
;
A
#
# COMPACT_ATOMS: atom_id res chain seq x y z
N MET A 1 12.64 5.36 17.09
CA MET A 1 13.53 6.13 18.01
C MET A 1 12.74 6.86 19.08
N SER A 2 11.69 7.59 18.68
CA SER A 2 10.74 8.27 19.57
C SER A 2 10.28 7.43 20.78
N PHE A 3 9.82 6.18 20.54
CA PHE A 3 9.38 5.30 21.63
C PHE A 3 10.48 5.04 22.68
N ALA A 4 11.72 4.81 22.26
CA ALA A 4 12.83 4.62 23.19
C ALA A 4 13.13 5.90 23.98
N LEU A 5 13.21 7.04 23.30
CA LEU A 5 13.58 8.33 23.90
C LEU A 5 12.52 8.87 24.87
N PHE A 6 11.24 8.81 24.49
CA PHE A 6 10.15 9.45 25.22
C PHE A 6 9.36 8.52 26.14
N ILE A 7 9.48 7.19 25.98
CA ILE A 7 8.66 6.23 26.73
C ILE A 7 9.51 5.22 27.48
N ALA A 8 10.26 4.38 26.76
CA ALA A 8 10.98 3.25 27.36
C ALA A 8 12.07 3.72 28.34
N THR A 9 12.93 4.66 27.92
CA THR A 9 14.03 5.15 28.77
C THR A 9 13.56 5.92 30.00
N PRO A 10 12.60 6.87 29.90
CA PRO A 10 12.08 7.56 31.09
C PRO A 10 11.46 6.61 32.11
N LEU A 11 10.66 5.62 31.68
CA LEU A 11 10.06 4.64 32.60
C LEU A 11 11.12 3.70 33.21
N ALA A 12 12.14 3.31 32.44
CA ALA A 12 13.17 2.40 32.91
C ALA A 12 14.07 3.00 34.02
N ARG A 13 14.08 4.33 34.17
CA ARG A 13 14.75 5.00 35.31
C ARG A 13 14.05 4.71 36.63
N ASP A 14 12.72 4.66 36.61
CA ASP A 14 11.88 4.53 37.81
C ASP A 14 11.62 3.06 38.17
N ALA A 15 11.54 2.17 37.17
CA ALA A 15 11.23 0.74 37.36
C ALA A 15 12.15 -0.18 36.54
N ALA A 16 13.47 -0.03 36.76
CA ALA A 16 14.50 -0.67 35.92
C ALA A 16 14.34 -2.19 35.76
N ARG A 17 13.96 -2.93 36.80
CA ARG A 17 13.85 -4.41 36.74
C ARG A 17 12.69 -4.87 35.86
N GLU A 18 11.53 -4.23 35.99
CA GLU A 18 10.29 -4.57 35.29
C GLU A 18 10.37 -4.24 33.79
N LEU A 19 11.10 -3.18 33.43
CA LEU A 19 11.21 -2.72 32.05
C LEU A 19 12.39 -3.30 31.27
N ARG A 20 13.19 -4.22 31.84
CA ARG A 20 14.33 -4.82 31.13
C ARG A 20 13.90 -5.53 29.86
N ALA A 21 12.88 -6.39 29.92
CA ALA A 21 12.40 -7.16 28.78
C ALA A 21 11.84 -6.25 27.68
N VAL A 22 11.10 -5.20 28.08
CA VAL A 22 10.59 -4.16 27.17
C VAL A 22 11.74 -3.42 26.50
N THR A 23 12.71 -2.93 27.28
CA THR A 23 13.86 -2.17 26.78
C THR A 23 14.72 -3.00 25.82
N ALA A 24 14.96 -4.27 26.13
CA ALA A 24 15.69 -5.18 25.23
C ALA A 24 14.94 -5.42 23.91
N SER A 25 13.61 -5.51 23.95
CA SER A 25 12.79 -5.70 22.75
C SER A 25 12.73 -4.44 21.88
N VAL A 26 12.61 -3.27 22.51
CA VAL A 26 12.67 -1.97 21.84
C VAL A 26 14.04 -1.78 21.18
N ARG A 27 15.13 -2.16 21.88
CA ARG A 27 16.48 -2.16 21.34
C ARG A 27 16.59 -3.00 20.07
N LEU A 28 16.10 -4.25 20.12
CA LEU A 28 16.12 -5.16 18.97
C LEU A 28 15.29 -4.61 17.79
N CYS A 29 14.12 -4.03 18.08
CA CYS A 29 13.29 -3.39 17.07
C CYS A 29 14.03 -2.24 16.36
N ILE A 30 14.76 -1.42 17.13
CA ILE A 30 15.56 -0.32 16.58
C ILE A 30 16.71 -0.85 15.72
N GLN A 31 17.37 -1.93 16.14
CA GLN A 31 18.46 -2.55 15.36
C GLN A 31 17.97 -3.06 14.01
N TRP A 32 16.84 -3.78 13.98
CA TRP A 32 16.24 -4.24 12.73
C TRP A 32 15.76 -3.09 11.85
N ALA A 33 15.16 -2.05 12.44
CA ALA A 33 14.74 -0.87 11.68
C ALA A 33 15.94 -0.11 11.10
N ALA A 34 17.05 -0.01 11.84
CA ALA A 34 18.28 0.61 11.36
C ALA A 34 18.88 -0.21 10.20
N LEU A 35 18.94 -1.53 10.31
CA LEU A 35 19.40 -2.41 9.22
C LEU A 35 18.51 -2.29 7.98
N ALA A 36 17.19 -2.32 8.15
CA ALA A 36 16.24 -2.15 7.05
C ALA A 36 16.39 -0.77 6.39
N ALA A 37 16.61 0.30 7.17
CA ALA A 37 16.85 1.63 6.64
C ALA A 37 18.17 1.74 5.85
N VAL A 38 19.24 1.06 6.29
CA VAL A 38 20.49 0.97 5.52
C VAL A 38 20.23 0.27 4.18
N ILE A 39 19.62 -0.92 4.21
CA ILE A 39 19.33 -1.69 3.00
C ILE A 39 18.46 -0.88 2.03
N ALA A 40 17.38 -0.28 2.53
CA ALA A 40 16.46 0.51 1.72
C ALA A 40 17.14 1.76 1.13
N ALA A 41 17.86 2.54 1.94
CA ALA A 41 18.54 3.74 1.45
C ALA A 41 19.62 3.40 0.42
N THR A 42 20.40 2.33 0.64
CA THR A 42 21.43 1.89 -0.31
C THR A 42 20.81 1.37 -1.61
N ALA A 43 19.74 0.56 -1.53
CA ALA A 43 19.07 0.02 -2.71
C ALA A 43 18.41 1.14 -3.54
N ASP A 44 17.67 2.04 -2.89
CA ASP A 44 17.04 3.20 -3.52
C ASP A 44 18.06 4.09 -4.23
N THR A 45 19.17 4.39 -3.54
CA THR A 45 20.27 5.19 -4.12
C THR A 45 20.93 4.49 -5.29
N ALA A 46 21.19 3.18 -5.18
CA ALA A 46 21.83 2.40 -6.23
C ALA A 46 20.95 2.28 -7.48
N VAL A 47 19.65 2.03 -7.31
CA VAL A 47 18.68 1.98 -8.39
C VAL A 47 18.56 3.35 -9.05
N SER A 48 18.37 4.42 -8.28
CA SER A 48 18.29 5.79 -8.82
C SER A 48 19.57 6.19 -9.57
N ALA A 49 20.74 5.80 -9.06
CA ALA A 49 22.02 6.02 -9.73
C ALA A 49 22.16 5.22 -11.03
N ALA A 50 21.72 3.96 -11.04
CA ALA A 50 21.72 3.13 -12.25
C ALA A 50 20.77 3.70 -13.32
N VAL A 51 19.58 4.12 -12.91
CA VAL A 51 18.60 4.78 -13.80
C VAL A 51 19.21 6.05 -14.38
N LEU A 52 19.81 6.91 -13.56
CA LEU A 52 20.43 8.14 -14.06
C LEU A 52 21.59 7.87 -15.02
N ALA A 53 22.47 6.92 -14.69
CA ALA A 53 23.61 6.53 -15.52
C ALA A 53 23.14 6.04 -16.90
N ALA A 54 22.11 5.18 -16.92
CA ALA A 54 21.54 4.63 -18.14
C ALA A 54 20.82 5.71 -18.96
N SER A 55 20.00 6.55 -18.32
CA SER A 55 19.18 7.55 -19.02
C SER A 55 20.00 8.69 -19.61
N LEU A 56 21.10 9.08 -18.97
CA LEU A 56 21.98 10.15 -19.46
C LEU A 56 23.21 9.62 -20.20
N GLU A 57 23.36 8.30 -20.33
CA GLU A 57 24.56 7.63 -20.88
C GLU A 57 25.87 8.15 -20.23
N THR A 58 25.82 8.43 -18.93
CA THR A 58 26.93 9.04 -18.17
C THR A 58 27.75 8.00 -17.41
N SER A 59 29.00 8.37 -17.09
CA SER A 59 29.88 7.48 -16.35
C SER A 59 29.51 7.41 -14.87
N TRP A 60 29.74 6.26 -14.24
CA TRP A 60 29.54 6.09 -12.79
C TRP A 60 30.32 7.09 -11.93
N ARG A 61 31.45 7.63 -12.43
CA ARG A 61 32.22 8.65 -11.71
C ARG A 61 31.47 9.97 -11.59
N GLU A 62 30.75 10.36 -12.63
CA GLU A 62 29.91 11.57 -12.63
C GLU A 62 28.69 11.37 -11.74
N VAL A 63 28.06 10.19 -11.81
CA VAL A 63 26.87 9.85 -11.02
C VAL A 63 27.16 9.80 -9.51
N VAL A 64 28.32 9.29 -9.08
CA VAL A 64 28.68 9.22 -7.65
C VAL A 64 28.76 10.60 -6.99
N GLY A 65 29.06 11.64 -7.76
CA GLY A 65 29.08 13.03 -7.28
C GLY A 65 27.70 13.68 -7.18
N ALA A 66 26.64 13.04 -7.66
CA ALA A 66 25.30 13.61 -7.68
C ALA A 66 24.75 13.82 -6.26
N GLY A 67 24.03 14.94 -6.06
CA GLY A 67 23.52 15.33 -4.74
C GLY A 67 22.64 14.27 -4.07
N PHE A 68 21.80 13.55 -4.83
CA PHE A 68 20.96 12.49 -4.29
C PHE A 68 21.78 11.25 -3.85
N VAL A 69 22.91 10.95 -4.51
CA VAL A 69 23.80 9.85 -4.11
C VAL A 69 24.47 10.18 -2.78
N ILE A 70 24.96 11.41 -2.64
CA ILE A 70 25.53 11.90 -1.37
C ILE A 70 24.48 11.87 -0.26
N ALA A 71 23.27 12.38 -0.53
CA ALA A 71 22.16 12.36 0.42
C ALA A 71 21.79 10.94 0.86
N GLY A 72 21.73 10.01 -0.09
CA GLY A 72 21.51 8.58 0.14
C GLY A 72 22.60 7.96 1.03
N GLY A 73 23.87 8.26 0.75
CA GLY A 73 25.00 7.83 1.57
C GLY A 73 24.93 8.38 3.00
N VAL A 74 24.61 9.67 3.17
CA VAL A 74 24.42 10.30 4.49
C VAL A 74 23.28 9.63 5.27
N LYS A 75 22.15 9.34 4.60
CA LYS A 75 21.00 8.64 5.19
C LYS A 75 21.39 7.23 5.66
N ALA A 76 22.14 6.48 4.85
CA ALA A 76 22.65 5.15 5.21
C ALA A 76 23.62 5.22 6.41
N LEU A 77 24.58 6.16 6.42
CA LEU A 77 25.51 6.34 7.53
C LEU A 77 24.80 6.74 8.83
N ALA A 78 23.78 7.60 8.76
CA ALA A 78 22.96 7.96 9.92
C ALA A 78 22.21 6.73 10.48
N ALA A 79 21.67 5.87 9.62
CA ALA A 79 21.05 4.62 10.03
C ALA A 79 22.06 3.64 10.68
N VAL A 80 23.28 3.52 10.12
CA VAL A 80 24.37 2.75 10.74
C VAL A 80 24.72 3.31 12.12
N ALA A 81 24.85 4.63 12.27
CA ALA A 81 25.15 5.27 13.54
C ALA A 81 24.08 4.95 14.61
N ILE A 82 22.80 4.95 14.25
CA ILE A 82 21.71 4.52 15.13
C ILE A 82 21.90 3.06 15.54
N GLY A 83 22.11 2.16 14.58
CA GLY A 83 22.27 0.72 14.83
C GLY A 83 23.46 0.43 15.75
N VAL A 84 24.61 1.05 15.49
CA VAL A 84 25.84 0.92 16.29
C VAL A 84 25.65 1.47 17.70
N ALA A 85 25.14 2.71 17.83
CA ALA A 85 24.96 3.35 19.14
C ALA A 85 24.03 2.55 20.07
N VAL A 86 22.99 1.95 19.50
CA VAL A 86 21.99 1.15 20.23
C VAL A 86 22.49 -0.27 20.51
N SER A 87 23.45 -0.79 19.74
CA SER A 87 24.06 -2.10 19.94
C SER A 87 25.17 -2.09 20.99
N LEU A 88 25.98 -1.03 21.01
CA LEU A 88 27.18 -0.95 21.86
C LEU A 88 26.90 -0.38 23.25
N ARG A 89 25.82 0.38 23.43
CA ARG A 89 25.57 1.13 24.67
C ARG A 89 24.11 1.02 25.11
N PRO A 90 23.81 1.10 26.41
CA PRO A 90 22.43 1.08 26.91
C PRO A 90 21.61 2.25 26.35
N LEU A 91 20.31 2.03 26.07
CA LEU A 91 19.39 3.08 25.59
C LEU A 91 19.27 4.28 26.54
N ALA A 92 19.55 4.08 27.83
CA ALA A 92 19.53 5.13 28.84
C ALA A 92 20.78 6.04 28.84
N ALA A 93 21.88 5.60 28.22
CA ALA A 93 23.12 6.37 28.17
C ALA A 93 22.92 7.69 27.43
N ALA A 94 23.45 8.78 27.98
CA ALA A 94 23.32 10.11 27.37
C ALA A 94 23.88 10.14 25.95
N SER A 95 25.03 9.52 25.73
CA SER A 95 25.66 9.43 24.41
C SER A 95 24.79 8.70 23.38
N THR A 96 24.21 7.54 23.72
CA THR A 96 23.27 6.83 22.83
C THR A 96 22.08 7.69 22.46
N ARG A 97 21.49 8.42 23.42
CA ARG A 97 20.34 9.28 23.15
C ARG A 97 20.68 10.46 22.25
N VAL A 98 21.83 11.10 22.47
CA VAL A 98 22.32 12.20 21.63
C VAL A 98 22.60 11.70 20.21
N THR A 99 23.34 10.60 20.06
CA THR A 99 23.64 10.02 18.74
C THR A 99 22.37 9.62 17.99
N VAL A 100 21.45 8.90 18.65
CA VAL A 100 20.18 8.48 18.02
C VAL A 100 19.30 9.67 17.68
N GLY A 101 19.23 10.69 18.55
CA GLY A 101 18.46 11.92 18.29
C GLY A 101 19.02 12.70 17.10
N ALA A 102 20.33 12.96 17.10
CA ALA A 102 21.00 13.68 16.02
C ALA A 102 20.92 12.93 14.67
N ALA A 103 21.18 11.62 14.67
CA ALA A 103 21.08 10.82 13.46
C ALA A 103 19.63 10.73 12.95
N ALA A 104 18.64 10.61 13.83
CA ALA A 104 17.23 10.62 13.43
C ALA A 104 16.81 11.97 12.84
N ALA A 105 17.28 13.08 13.42
CA ALA A 105 17.05 14.42 12.86
C ALA A 105 17.70 14.58 11.48
N LEU A 106 18.90 14.02 11.29
CA LEU A 106 19.58 14.01 10.01
C LEU A 106 18.81 13.19 8.95
N VAL A 107 18.29 12.02 9.31
CA VAL A 107 17.43 11.23 8.39
C VAL A 107 16.18 12.02 7.98
N LEU A 108 15.51 12.67 8.92
CA LEU A 108 14.33 13.50 8.64
C LEU A 108 14.69 14.69 7.75
N TYR A 109 15.81 15.37 8.02
CA TYR A 109 16.30 16.48 7.20
C TYR A 109 16.58 16.04 5.76
N GLN A 110 17.23 14.88 5.56
CA GLN A 110 17.48 14.34 4.22
C GLN A 110 16.19 13.95 3.48
N GLY A 111 15.17 13.48 4.21
CA GLY A 111 13.82 13.29 3.67
C GLY A 111 13.23 14.60 3.15
N LEU A 112 13.24 15.65 3.98
CA LEU A 112 12.78 16.98 3.60
C LEU A 112 13.53 17.56 2.41
N ALA A 113 14.87 17.42 2.40
CA ALA A 113 15.73 17.96 1.35
C ALA A 113 15.40 17.38 -0.04
N SER A 114 14.86 16.16 -0.09
CA SER A 114 14.50 15.43 -1.32
C SER A 114 13.01 15.50 -1.67
N SER A 115 12.22 16.29 -0.93
CA SER A 115 10.77 16.40 -1.14
C SER A 115 10.39 17.45 -2.19
N HIS A 116 9.17 17.35 -2.74
CA HIS A 116 8.60 18.38 -3.63
C HIS A 116 8.63 19.79 -3.02
N ALA A 117 8.66 19.92 -1.70
CA ALA A 117 8.72 21.21 -1.03
C ALA A 117 9.99 22.01 -1.34
N THR A 118 11.14 21.35 -1.55
CA THR A 118 12.40 22.05 -1.87
C THR A 118 12.47 22.50 -3.32
N ALA A 119 11.76 21.82 -4.22
CA ALA A 119 11.70 22.16 -5.64
C ALA A 119 10.74 23.32 -5.95
N ARG A 120 9.89 23.74 -5.00
CA ARG A 120 8.94 24.86 -5.21
C ARG A 120 9.66 26.21 -5.28
N LEU A 121 9.32 27.00 -6.29
CA LEU A 121 9.88 28.35 -6.50
C LEU A 121 9.34 29.37 -5.49
N THR A 122 8.11 29.19 -5.02
CA THR A 122 7.46 30.03 -4.01
C THR A 122 7.04 29.19 -2.80
N ASP A 123 6.98 29.82 -1.63
CA ASP A 123 6.49 29.21 -0.37
C ASP A 123 7.22 27.93 0.07
N SER A 124 8.41 27.67 -0.46
CA SER A 124 9.20 26.47 -0.16
C SER A 124 9.47 26.31 1.33
N ALA A 125 9.76 27.40 2.06
CA ALA A 125 9.95 27.36 3.50
C ALA A 125 8.69 26.87 4.28
N LEU A 126 7.50 27.36 3.89
CA LEU A 126 6.24 26.95 4.49
C LEU A 126 5.95 25.47 4.18
N LEU A 127 6.16 25.06 2.93
CA LEU A 127 5.97 23.67 2.50
C LEU A 127 6.98 22.72 3.15
N MET A 128 8.23 23.15 3.34
CA MET A 128 9.23 22.38 4.07
C MET A 128 8.83 22.21 5.54
N PHE A 129 8.31 23.25 6.18
CA PHE A 129 7.78 23.15 7.55
C PHE A 129 6.59 22.19 7.62
N ALA A 130 5.63 22.32 6.70
CA ALA A 130 4.45 21.44 6.63
C ALA A 130 4.84 19.98 6.39
N THR A 131 5.80 19.73 5.49
CA THR A 131 6.38 18.41 5.22
C THR A 131 7.07 17.86 6.45
N GLY A 132 7.91 18.66 7.12
CA GLY A 132 8.59 18.27 8.35
C GLY A 132 7.62 17.91 9.47
N ALA A 133 6.58 18.72 9.67
CA ALA A 133 5.55 18.45 10.65
C ALA A 133 4.79 17.15 10.32
N HIS A 134 4.41 16.95 9.06
CA HIS A 134 3.67 15.77 8.62
C HIS A 134 4.50 14.48 8.77
N GLU A 135 5.74 14.45 8.27
CA GLU A 135 6.64 13.30 8.37
C GLU A 135 7.01 12.97 9.82
N LEU A 136 7.34 14.00 10.62
CA LEU A 136 7.64 13.80 12.03
C LEU A 136 6.41 13.26 12.77
N GLY A 137 5.21 13.78 12.48
CA GLY A 137 3.97 13.28 13.05
C GLY A 137 3.72 11.80 12.73
N ALA A 138 3.93 11.40 11.47
CA ALA A 138 3.86 10.01 11.05
C ALA A 138 4.92 9.13 11.75
N ALA A 139 6.15 9.63 11.91
CA ALA A 139 7.23 8.92 12.61
C ALA A 139 6.96 8.75 14.11
N LEU A 140 6.31 9.74 14.76
CA LEU A 140 5.94 9.67 16.17
C LEU A 140 4.84 8.65 16.42
N TRP A 141 3.80 8.62 15.58
CA TRP A 141 2.68 7.69 15.71
C TRP A 141 3.01 6.32 15.13
N LEU A 142 3.11 6.19 13.79
CA LEU A 142 3.25 4.91 13.11
C LEU A 142 4.61 4.26 13.41
N GLY A 143 5.68 5.05 13.44
CA GLY A 143 7.02 4.56 13.77
C GLY A 143 7.18 4.03 15.21
N GLY A 144 6.28 4.41 16.12
CA GLY A 144 6.25 3.92 17.49
C GLY A 144 5.44 2.62 17.70
N LEU A 145 4.55 2.26 16.77
CA LEU A 145 3.64 1.12 16.91
C LEU A 145 4.36 -0.23 17.10
N PRO A 146 5.44 -0.59 16.37
CA PRO A 146 6.12 -1.87 16.57
C PRO A 146 6.71 -2.00 17.98
N CYS A 147 7.31 -0.92 18.49
CA CYS A 147 7.84 -0.86 19.85
C CYS A 147 6.72 -0.93 20.90
N PHE A 148 5.59 -0.24 20.65
CA PHE A 148 4.42 -0.32 21.52
C PHE A 148 3.84 -1.74 21.56
N TRP A 149 3.68 -2.39 20.41
CA TRP A 149 3.21 -3.77 20.31
C TRP A 149 4.13 -4.76 21.06
N LEU A 150 5.46 -4.61 20.92
CA LEU A 150 6.43 -5.40 21.66
C LEU A 150 6.34 -5.15 23.17
N ALA A 151 6.18 -3.89 23.58
CA ALA A 151 6.01 -3.52 24.98
C ALA A 151 4.76 -4.17 25.58
N LEU A 152 3.63 -4.18 24.86
CA LEU A 152 2.40 -4.84 25.28
C LEU A 152 2.55 -6.36 25.50
N ARG A 153 3.55 -7.00 24.86
CA ARG A 153 3.83 -8.44 25.01
C ARG A 153 4.84 -8.77 26.09
N ARG A 154 5.59 -7.79 26.59
CA ARG A 154 6.79 -7.99 27.42
C ARG A 154 6.72 -7.33 28.77
N ALA A 155 5.80 -6.40 28.98
CA ALA A 155 5.58 -5.81 30.29
C ALA A 155 4.82 -6.79 31.19
N ASP A 156 5.29 -6.93 32.43
CA ASP A 156 4.82 -7.97 33.36
C ASP A 156 3.55 -7.57 34.11
N THR A 157 3.31 -6.27 34.32
CA THR A 157 2.17 -5.78 35.12
C THR A 157 1.20 -4.94 34.29
N ARG A 158 -0.09 -4.99 34.66
CA ARG A 158 -1.14 -4.17 34.04
C ARG A 158 -0.95 -2.68 34.28
N GLU A 159 -0.31 -2.32 35.39
CA GLU A 159 0.00 -0.93 35.73
C GLU A 159 1.08 -0.38 34.79
N THR A 160 2.18 -1.11 34.61
CA THR A 160 3.22 -0.77 33.62
C THR A 160 2.63 -0.68 32.20
N LEU A 161 1.75 -1.61 31.82
CA LEU A 161 1.05 -1.56 30.54
C LEU A 161 0.19 -0.30 30.39
N ASN A 162 -0.53 0.10 31.46
CA ASN A 162 -1.34 1.32 31.45
C ASN A 162 -0.47 2.57 31.28
N GLN A 163 0.64 2.66 32.01
CA GLN A 163 1.57 3.78 31.92
C GLN A 163 2.20 3.91 30.53
N ILE A 164 2.69 2.79 29.97
CA ILE A 164 3.22 2.74 28.60
C ILE A 164 2.13 3.17 27.61
N GLY A 165 0.92 2.61 27.72
CA GLY A 165 -0.20 2.94 26.84
C GLY A 165 -0.60 4.41 26.90
N ARG A 166 -0.64 5.01 28.11
CA ARG A 166 -0.98 6.44 28.29
C ARG A 166 0.08 7.35 27.67
N ARG A 167 1.37 7.07 27.91
CA ARG A 167 2.48 7.85 27.33
C ARG A 167 2.53 7.72 25.80
N PHE A 168 2.35 6.50 25.28
CA PHE A 168 2.29 6.29 23.84
C PHE A 168 1.09 6.99 23.20
N SER A 169 -0.09 6.93 23.85
CA SER A 169 -1.27 7.63 23.36
C SER A 169 -1.06 9.14 23.29
N ALA A 170 -0.42 9.76 24.29
CA ALA A 170 -0.11 11.19 24.27
C ALA A 170 0.84 11.54 23.11
N LEU A 171 1.88 10.72 22.89
CA LEU A 171 2.80 10.90 21.77
C LEU A 171 2.12 10.75 20.41
N ALA A 172 1.22 9.77 20.28
CA ALA A 172 0.43 9.55 19.06
C ALA A 172 -0.53 10.72 18.78
N ILE A 173 -1.18 11.29 19.80
CA ILE A 173 -2.04 12.48 19.66
C ILE A 173 -1.24 13.67 19.15
N ILE A 174 -0.04 13.91 19.70
CA ILE A 174 0.87 14.95 19.20
C ILE A 174 1.21 14.67 17.73
N GLY A 175 1.56 13.42 17.39
CA GLY A 175 1.87 13.03 16.02
C GLY A 175 0.70 13.27 15.04
N VAL A 176 -0.52 12.90 15.43
CA VAL A 176 -1.75 13.15 14.66
C VAL A 176 -1.97 14.65 14.46
N ALA A 177 -1.79 15.47 15.50
CA ALA A 177 -1.92 16.92 15.38
C ALA A 177 -0.93 17.50 14.37
N MET A 178 0.33 17.04 14.38
CA MET A 178 1.35 17.48 13.42
C MET A 178 1.04 17.05 11.98
N ILE A 179 0.51 15.83 11.79
CA ILE A 179 0.03 15.35 10.49
C ILE A 179 -1.07 16.26 9.95
N VAL A 180 -2.05 16.61 10.78
CA VAL A 180 -3.16 17.49 10.41
C VAL A 180 -2.68 18.89 10.07
N VAL A 181 -1.76 19.46 10.86
CA VAL A 181 -1.16 20.79 10.57
C VAL A 181 -0.49 20.80 9.20
N GLY A 182 0.32 19.78 8.87
CA GLY A 182 0.91 19.67 7.54
C GLY A 182 -0.14 19.52 6.44
N ALA A 183 -1.16 18.68 6.66
CA ALA A 183 -2.23 18.44 5.70
C ALA A 183 -3.05 19.71 5.39
N LEU A 184 -3.30 20.56 6.39
CA LEU A 184 -4.01 21.85 6.20
C LEU A 184 -3.26 22.80 5.27
N VAL A 185 -1.93 22.71 5.19
CA VAL A 185 -1.12 23.47 4.24
C VAL A 185 -1.11 22.79 2.86
N PHE A 186 -1.03 21.46 2.81
CA PHE A 186 -0.98 20.73 1.54
C PHE A 186 -2.25 20.89 0.69
N VAL A 187 -3.43 20.97 1.30
CA VAL A 187 -4.70 21.12 0.56
C VAL A 187 -4.68 22.34 -0.38
N PRO A 188 -4.51 23.59 0.10
CA PRO A 188 -4.45 24.74 -0.79
C PRO A 188 -3.22 24.75 -1.70
N MET A 189 -2.07 24.23 -1.23
CA MET A 189 -0.79 24.38 -1.96
C MET A 189 -0.49 23.29 -2.99
N TYR A 190 -1.11 22.11 -2.88
CA TYR A 190 -0.92 20.99 -3.83
C TYR A 190 -2.21 20.59 -4.55
N ILE A 191 -3.39 20.89 -4.00
CA ILE A 191 -4.68 20.58 -4.66
C ILE A 191 -5.30 21.83 -5.29
N GLY A 192 -5.38 22.92 -4.54
CA GLY A 192 -5.80 24.25 -5.01
C GLY A 192 -7.30 24.44 -5.28
N SER A 193 -8.05 23.41 -5.70
CA SER A 193 -9.48 23.52 -6.02
C SER A 193 -10.26 22.22 -5.74
N LEU A 194 -11.59 22.32 -5.59
CA LEU A 194 -12.44 21.13 -5.42
C LEU A 194 -12.44 20.25 -6.67
N ASP A 195 -12.38 20.86 -7.85
CA ASP A 195 -12.36 20.11 -9.12
C ASP A 195 -11.09 19.29 -9.27
N ALA A 196 -9.97 19.76 -8.72
CA ALA A 196 -8.71 19.01 -8.69
C ALA A 196 -8.75 17.78 -7.75
N VAL A 197 -9.69 17.72 -6.78
CA VAL A 197 -9.83 16.58 -5.87
C VAL A 197 -10.31 15.33 -6.62
N TYR A 198 -11.24 15.49 -7.56
CA TYR A 198 -11.77 14.38 -8.36
C TYR A 198 -11.21 14.35 -9.79
N GLY A 199 -10.79 15.49 -10.34
CA GLY A 199 -10.30 15.61 -11.71
C GLY A 199 -8.82 15.28 -11.91
N THR A 200 -8.10 14.83 -10.87
CA THR A 200 -6.67 14.45 -10.95
C THR A 200 -6.37 13.17 -10.17
N ALA A 201 -5.38 12.38 -10.63
CA ALA A 201 -4.87 11.19 -9.95
C ALA A 201 -4.36 11.52 -8.53
N TYR A 202 -3.59 12.60 -8.44
CA TYR A 202 -3.09 13.13 -7.18
C TYR A 202 -4.24 13.41 -6.18
N GLY A 203 -5.30 14.09 -6.62
CA GLY A 203 -6.47 14.38 -5.79
C GLY A 203 -7.20 13.12 -5.32
N ALA A 204 -7.45 12.18 -6.23
CA ALA A 204 -8.12 10.92 -5.93
C ALA A 204 -7.31 10.07 -4.93
N MET A 205 -6.00 10.00 -5.11
CA MET A 205 -5.11 9.30 -4.18
C MET A 205 -5.03 10.01 -2.81
N VAL A 206 -5.08 11.35 -2.75
CA VAL A 206 -5.19 12.09 -1.48
C VAL A 206 -6.50 11.77 -0.75
N VAL A 207 -7.63 11.67 -1.46
CA VAL A 207 -8.91 11.23 -0.86
C VAL A 207 -8.77 9.82 -0.29
N THR A 208 -8.18 8.90 -1.06
CA THR A 208 -7.92 7.52 -0.63
C THR A 208 -7.07 7.47 0.64
N LYS A 209 -5.96 8.22 0.67
CA LYS A 209 -5.10 8.39 1.84
C LYS A 209 -5.86 8.98 3.03
N SER A 210 -6.77 9.92 2.79
CA SER A 210 -7.59 10.55 3.83
C SER A 210 -8.60 9.58 4.44
N VAL A 211 -9.23 8.72 3.63
CA VAL A 211 -10.11 7.63 4.12
C VAL A 211 -9.33 6.67 5.01
N MET A 212 -8.16 6.21 4.55
CA MET A 212 -7.29 5.31 5.32
C MET A 212 -6.76 5.96 6.60
N PHE A 213 -6.42 7.25 6.56
CA PHE A 213 -6.06 8.03 7.74
C PHE A 213 -7.22 8.08 8.74
N GLY A 214 -8.45 8.31 8.26
CA GLY A 214 -9.66 8.25 9.07
C GLY A 214 -9.84 6.89 9.75
N MET A 215 -9.61 5.79 9.02
CA MET A 215 -9.64 4.43 9.60
C MET A 215 -8.60 4.28 10.73
N LEU A 216 -7.38 4.78 10.54
CA LEU A 216 -6.33 4.76 11.57
C LEU A 216 -6.69 5.61 12.79
N VAL A 217 -7.27 6.80 12.59
CA VAL A 217 -7.72 7.66 13.70
C VAL A 217 -8.82 6.98 14.50
N LEU A 218 -9.77 6.30 13.84
CA LEU A 218 -10.82 5.53 14.53
C LEU A 218 -10.24 4.35 15.33
N LEU A 219 -9.28 3.61 14.78
CA LEU A 219 -8.56 2.55 15.49
C LEU A 219 -7.76 3.11 16.68
N GLY A 220 -7.03 4.20 16.47
CA GLY A 220 -6.26 4.89 17.49
C GLY A 220 -7.15 5.40 18.63
N PHE A 221 -8.32 5.94 18.31
CA PHE A 221 -9.31 6.35 19.30
C PHE A 221 -9.88 5.16 20.08
N ALA A 222 -10.22 4.06 19.40
CA ALA A 222 -10.66 2.84 20.06
C ALA A 222 -9.59 2.28 21.02
N ASN A 223 -8.31 2.35 20.61
CA ASN A 223 -7.17 1.97 21.42
C ASN A 223 -6.97 2.90 22.61
N PHE A 224 -7.03 4.21 22.42
CA PHE A 224 -6.95 5.22 23.48
C PHE A 224 -8.00 4.97 24.58
N ARG A 225 -9.24 4.67 24.19
CA ARG A 225 -10.30 4.31 25.15
C ARG A 225 -10.02 2.99 25.86
N ALA A 226 -9.50 1.99 25.15
CA ALA A 226 -9.20 0.68 25.69
C ALA A 226 -8.02 0.68 26.67
N VAL A 227 -6.97 1.46 26.41
CA VAL A 227 -5.80 1.64 27.28
C VAL A 227 -6.20 2.07 28.69
N ARG A 228 -7.18 3.00 28.79
CA ARG A 228 -7.70 3.49 30.07
C ARG A 228 -8.41 2.41 30.91
N ARG A 229 -8.67 1.23 30.34
CA ARG A 229 -9.30 0.10 31.02
C ARG A 229 -8.34 -1.06 31.32
N PHE A 230 -7.04 -0.93 31.04
CA PHE A 230 -6.07 -2.03 31.21
C PHE A 230 -5.99 -2.58 32.64
N THR A 231 -6.13 -1.73 33.65
CA THR A 231 -6.10 -2.15 35.06
C THR A 231 -7.35 -2.95 35.42
N ALA A 232 -8.51 -2.57 34.90
CA ALA A 232 -9.82 -3.17 35.19
C ALA A 232 -10.17 -4.38 34.30
N ASP A 233 -9.70 -4.43 33.05
CA ASP A 233 -10.09 -5.44 32.06
C ASP A 233 -8.86 -5.98 31.31
N GLY A 234 -8.43 -7.19 31.68
CA GLY A 234 -7.31 -7.88 31.01
C GLY A 234 -7.59 -8.19 29.52
N ALA A 235 -8.85 -8.30 29.09
CA ALA A 235 -9.18 -8.51 27.68
C ALA A 235 -8.94 -7.25 26.83
N ALA A 236 -8.89 -6.06 27.46
CA ALA A 236 -8.56 -4.82 26.78
C ALA A 236 -7.13 -4.82 26.22
N VAL A 237 -6.17 -5.44 26.92
CA VAL A 237 -4.77 -5.53 26.46
C VAL A 237 -4.67 -6.32 25.17
N GLU A 238 -5.30 -7.51 25.11
CA GLU A 238 -5.29 -8.32 23.89
C GLU A 238 -5.99 -7.61 22.73
N ARG A 239 -7.11 -6.93 22.99
CA ARG A 239 -7.81 -6.13 21.97
C ARG A 239 -6.91 -5.04 21.40
N VAL A 240 -6.25 -4.25 22.25
CA VAL A 240 -5.33 -3.20 21.81
C VAL A 240 -4.17 -3.79 21.03
N ARG A 241 -3.59 -4.91 21.49
CA ARG A 241 -2.52 -5.58 20.75
C ARG A 241 -2.93 -5.94 19.33
N ARG A 242 -4.15 -6.45 19.12
CA ARG A 242 -4.68 -6.77 17.79
C ARG A 242 -4.98 -5.55 16.94
N PHE A 243 -5.53 -4.51 17.54
CA PHE A 243 -5.79 -3.27 16.80
C PHE A 243 -4.48 -2.58 16.41
N VAL A 244 -3.43 -2.66 17.23
CA VAL A 244 -2.08 -2.20 16.86
C VAL A 244 -1.51 -3.01 15.70
N GLU A 245 -1.75 -4.34 15.63
CA GLU A 245 -1.39 -5.15 14.45
C GLU A 245 -2.08 -4.60 13.18
N VAL A 246 -3.36 -4.25 13.28
CA VAL A 246 -4.12 -3.64 12.16
C VAL A 246 -3.65 -2.23 11.85
N GLU A 247 -3.38 -1.39 12.85
CA GLU A 247 -2.86 -0.03 12.66
C GLU A 247 -1.51 -0.06 11.93
N MET A 248 -0.61 -0.98 12.29
CA MET A 248 0.66 -1.16 11.56
C MET A 248 0.41 -1.55 10.11
N GLY A 249 -0.57 -2.42 9.88
CA GLY A 249 -0.97 -2.88 8.57
C GLY A 249 -1.56 -1.81 7.65
N VAL A 250 -2.57 -1.10 8.13
CA VAL A 250 -3.20 0.03 7.43
C VAL A 250 -2.20 1.19 7.31
N GLY A 251 -1.36 1.42 8.33
CA GLY A 251 -0.28 2.40 8.31
C GLY A 251 0.76 2.10 7.24
N PHE A 252 1.14 0.84 7.06
CA PHE A 252 2.00 0.42 5.95
C PHE A 252 1.35 0.72 4.59
N ALA A 253 0.09 0.34 4.40
CA ALA A 253 -0.62 0.63 3.15
C ALA A 253 -0.77 2.15 2.89
N LEU A 254 -0.98 2.94 3.95
CA LEU A 254 -1.03 4.40 3.86
C LEU A 254 0.32 5.01 3.46
N LEU A 255 1.44 4.43 3.92
CA LEU A 255 2.78 4.83 3.49
C LEU A 255 3.04 4.45 2.03
N MET A 256 2.51 3.32 1.54
CA MET A 256 2.58 2.95 0.13
C MET A 256 1.76 3.90 -0.76
N ALA A 257 0.55 4.29 -0.32
CA ALA A 257 -0.21 5.37 -0.99
C ALA A 257 0.58 6.68 -0.99
N ALA A 258 1.24 7.04 0.11
CA ALA A 258 2.09 8.23 0.16
C ALA A 258 3.26 8.16 -0.83
N ALA A 259 3.90 6.99 -0.98
CA ALA A 259 4.94 6.78 -1.98
C ALA A 259 4.40 6.90 -3.41
N SER A 260 3.20 6.37 -3.69
CA SER A 260 2.55 6.54 -5.00
C SER A 260 2.22 8.01 -5.31
N ILE A 261 1.72 8.79 -4.34
CA ILE A 261 1.49 10.24 -4.53
C ILE A 261 2.78 10.97 -4.93
N THR A 262 3.95 10.55 -4.43
CA THR A 262 5.21 11.24 -4.74
C THR A 262 5.65 11.10 -6.20
N SER A 263 5.17 10.09 -6.93
CA SER A 263 5.41 9.94 -8.36
C SER A 263 4.39 10.65 -9.25
N MET A 264 3.36 11.27 -8.66
CA MET A 264 2.33 12.02 -9.39
C MET A 264 2.64 13.53 -9.35
N PRO A 265 2.33 14.28 -10.42
CA PRO A 265 2.39 15.74 -10.37
C PRO A 265 1.36 16.26 -9.34
N PRO A 266 1.70 17.27 -8.52
CA PRO A 266 0.71 17.94 -7.67
C PRO A 266 -0.50 18.40 -8.50
N ALA A 267 -1.71 18.21 -7.98
CA ALA A 267 -2.93 18.47 -8.73
C ALA A 267 -3.08 19.94 -9.18
N VAL A 268 -2.51 20.89 -8.43
CA VAL A 268 -2.46 22.31 -8.81
C VAL A 268 -1.61 22.57 -10.06
N ASP A 269 -0.63 21.70 -10.35
CA ASP A 269 0.26 21.83 -11.50
C ASP A 269 -0.34 21.20 -12.78
N LEU A 270 -1.33 20.31 -12.64
CA LEU A 270 -2.10 19.75 -13.76
C LEU A 270 -3.29 20.65 -14.06
N VAL A 271 -3.14 21.66 -14.91
CA VAL A 271 -4.22 22.63 -15.24
C VAL A 271 -5.06 22.20 -16.45
N ASP A 272 -4.43 21.53 -17.41
CA ASP A 272 -5.07 20.97 -18.60
C ASP A 272 -5.39 19.49 -18.40
N ASP A 273 -6.24 18.94 -19.26
CA ASP A 273 -6.59 17.53 -19.30
C ASP A 273 -7.11 16.92 -17.98
N ARG A 274 -7.86 17.71 -17.20
CA ARG A 274 -8.62 17.18 -16.06
C ARG A 274 -9.87 16.45 -16.51
N VAL A 275 -10.28 15.45 -15.72
CA VAL A 275 -11.60 14.82 -15.84
C VAL A 275 -12.64 15.76 -15.25
N SER A 276 -13.66 16.09 -16.04
CA SER A 276 -14.81 16.87 -15.60
C SER A 276 -15.77 16.03 -14.76
N PHE A 277 -16.59 16.70 -13.94
CA PHE A 277 -17.62 15.99 -13.17
C PHE A 277 -18.64 15.26 -14.07
N ALA A 278 -18.93 15.81 -15.25
CA ALA A 278 -19.87 15.19 -16.19
C ALA A 278 -19.31 13.87 -16.75
N GLU A 279 -18.05 13.86 -17.20
CA GLU A 279 -17.36 12.64 -17.65
C GLU A 279 -17.30 11.60 -16.52
N LEU A 280 -17.00 12.03 -15.29
CA LEU A 280 -17.00 11.14 -14.12
C LEU A 280 -18.40 10.57 -13.82
N ALA A 281 -19.45 11.38 -13.90
CA ALA A 281 -20.81 10.95 -13.64
C ALA A 281 -21.31 9.97 -14.72
N GLU A 282 -20.97 10.22 -15.98
CA GLU A 282 -21.23 9.31 -17.10
C GLU A 282 -20.50 7.97 -16.89
N ARG A 283 -19.22 8.03 -16.51
CA ARG A 283 -18.40 6.86 -16.21
C ARG A 283 -18.99 5.98 -15.11
N MET A 284 -19.53 6.60 -14.07
CA MET A 284 -20.07 5.93 -12.89
C MET A 284 -21.55 5.55 -13.04
N ALA A 285 -22.17 5.86 -14.18
CA ALA A 285 -23.58 5.57 -14.42
C ALA A 285 -23.82 4.04 -14.47
N PRO A 286 -24.82 3.52 -13.73
CA PRO A 286 -25.13 2.09 -13.75
C PRO A 286 -25.54 1.63 -15.15
N ALA A 287 -24.91 0.56 -15.64
CA ALA A 287 -25.21 -0.07 -16.92
C ALA A 287 -25.09 -1.61 -16.82
N PRO A 288 -25.78 -2.39 -17.67
CA PRO A 288 -25.75 -3.85 -17.61
C PRO A 288 -24.36 -4.40 -17.96
N PRO A 289 -23.83 -5.40 -17.22
CA PRO A 289 -22.47 -5.90 -17.44
C PRO A 289 -22.33 -6.49 -18.85
N ARG A 290 -21.19 -6.22 -19.47
CA ARG A 290 -20.78 -6.83 -20.75
C ARG A 290 -20.32 -8.25 -20.48
N LEU A 291 -21.10 -9.22 -20.97
CA LEU A 291 -20.79 -10.66 -20.86
C LEU A 291 -20.44 -11.30 -22.22
N GLN A 292 -20.25 -10.48 -23.26
CA GLN A 292 -19.77 -10.92 -24.57
C GLN A 292 -18.38 -10.30 -24.82
N SER A 293 -17.43 -11.16 -25.18
CA SER A 293 -16.06 -10.74 -25.51
C SER A 293 -16.01 -10.12 -26.90
N PRO A 294 -15.24 -9.03 -27.12
CA PRO A 294 -14.84 -8.67 -28.47
C PRO A 294 -13.86 -9.71 -29.04
N ASP A 295 -13.69 -9.69 -30.36
CA ASP A 295 -12.69 -10.50 -31.06
C ASP A 295 -11.28 -9.97 -30.75
N HIS A 296 -10.37 -10.89 -30.41
CA HIS A 296 -8.99 -10.59 -30.04
C HIS A 296 -8.21 -9.99 -31.22
N ALA A 297 -8.50 -10.42 -32.45
CA ALA A 297 -7.81 -9.91 -33.65
C ALA A 297 -8.09 -8.42 -33.93
N LEU A 298 -9.15 -7.86 -33.33
CA LEU A 298 -9.56 -6.45 -33.52
C LEU A 298 -8.99 -5.51 -32.45
N LEU A 299 -8.31 -6.04 -31.44
CA LEU A 299 -7.61 -5.25 -30.42
C LEU A 299 -6.45 -4.47 -31.05
N ALA A 300 -6.08 -3.32 -30.47
CA ALA A 300 -5.13 -2.40 -31.09
C ALA A 300 -3.78 -3.05 -31.42
N ILE A 301 -3.20 -3.81 -30.49
CA ILE A 301 -1.89 -4.45 -30.68
C ILE A 301 -1.96 -5.60 -31.71
N PRO A 302 -2.83 -6.62 -31.58
CA PRO A 302 -2.99 -7.66 -32.60
C PRO A 302 -3.30 -7.11 -34.00
N ALA A 303 -4.19 -6.12 -34.11
CA ALA A 303 -4.55 -5.51 -35.39
C ALA A 303 -3.39 -4.70 -36.00
N LEU A 304 -2.53 -4.10 -35.18
CA LEU A 304 -1.31 -3.44 -35.63
C LEU A 304 -0.25 -4.46 -36.07
N GLN A 305 -0.05 -5.53 -35.31
CA GLN A 305 0.89 -6.60 -35.65
C GLN A 305 0.54 -7.23 -37.01
N ALA A 306 -0.74 -7.54 -37.24
CA ALA A 306 -1.20 -8.08 -38.51
C ALA A 306 -0.90 -7.15 -39.71
N ARG A 307 -1.01 -5.83 -39.52
CA ARG A 307 -0.66 -4.84 -40.56
C ARG A 307 0.84 -4.78 -40.83
N LEU A 308 1.65 -4.81 -39.77
CA LEU A 308 3.12 -4.82 -39.90
C LEU A 308 3.62 -6.10 -40.57
N ASP A 309 2.99 -7.25 -40.27
CA ASP A 309 3.33 -8.53 -40.90
C ASP A 309 2.95 -8.57 -42.39
N ASP A 310 1.83 -7.95 -42.79
CA ASP A 310 1.45 -7.79 -44.20
C ASP A 310 2.38 -6.82 -44.95
N GLU A 311 2.79 -5.70 -44.33
CA GLU A 311 3.82 -4.82 -44.91
C GLU A 311 5.17 -5.53 -45.07
N HIS A 312 5.59 -6.29 -44.06
CA HIS A 312 6.79 -7.11 -44.10
C HIS A 312 6.73 -8.11 -45.27
N ALA A 313 5.60 -8.81 -45.43
CA ALA A 313 5.40 -9.77 -46.51
C ALA A 313 5.45 -9.11 -47.90
N ARG A 314 4.95 -7.87 -48.03
CA ARG A 314 4.94 -7.13 -49.31
C ARG A 314 6.29 -6.49 -49.65
N GLN A 315 7.02 -6.00 -48.66
CA GLN A 315 8.23 -5.19 -48.86
C GLN A 315 9.53 -5.92 -48.55
N ALA A 316 9.48 -7.16 -48.03
CA ALA A 316 10.64 -7.91 -47.53
C ALA A 316 11.52 -7.09 -46.55
N SER A 317 10.88 -6.23 -45.75
CA SER A 317 11.51 -5.36 -44.76
C SER A 317 11.92 -6.14 -43.50
N ILE A 318 12.51 -5.50 -42.49
CA ILE A 318 12.74 -6.15 -41.19
C ILE A 318 11.39 -6.30 -40.48
N ARG A 319 11.07 -7.52 -39.99
CA ARG A 319 9.85 -7.74 -39.20
C ARG A 319 9.93 -6.94 -37.90
N THR A 320 9.00 -6.01 -37.73
CA THR A 320 8.93 -5.12 -36.56
C THR A 320 7.78 -5.56 -35.66
N PRO A 321 8.01 -5.80 -34.36
CA PRO A 321 6.92 -6.08 -33.44
C PRO A 321 6.12 -4.81 -33.14
N ALA A 322 4.79 -4.95 -33.08
CA ALA A 322 3.86 -3.87 -32.74
C ALA A 322 3.99 -3.40 -31.29
N PHE A 323 4.56 -4.25 -30.43
CA PHE A 323 4.76 -3.99 -29.01
C PHE A 323 6.12 -4.53 -28.55
N LEU A 324 6.93 -3.67 -27.92
CA LEU A 324 8.11 -4.08 -27.18
C LEU A 324 7.83 -3.97 -25.67
N PRO A 325 7.89 -5.09 -24.92
CA PRO A 325 7.73 -5.07 -23.47
C PRO A 325 8.69 -4.09 -22.79
N GLY A 326 8.15 -3.20 -21.96
CA GLY A 326 8.91 -2.18 -21.23
C GLY A 326 9.34 -0.96 -22.05
N SER A 327 8.93 -0.84 -23.32
CA SER A 327 9.19 0.37 -24.13
C SER A 327 8.33 1.57 -23.71
N GLY A 328 7.22 1.34 -23.00
CA GLY A 328 6.26 2.38 -22.60
C GLY A 328 5.43 2.97 -23.75
N ALA A 329 5.69 2.56 -25.00
CA ALA A 329 4.98 3.03 -26.18
C ALA A 329 3.85 2.03 -26.53
N LEU A 330 2.62 2.39 -26.21
CA LEU A 330 1.43 1.63 -26.59
C LEU A 330 0.66 2.33 -27.72
N PRO A 331 0.12 1.59 -28.70
CA PRO A 331 -0.81 2.17 -29.66
C PRO A 331 -2.06 2.70 -28.94
N PRO A 332 -2.72 3.75 -29.47
CA PRO A 332 -3.98 4.23 -28.89
C PRO A 332 -5.01 3.10 -28.79
N ARG A 333 -5.67 3.01 -27.64
CA ARG A 333 -6.73 2.03 -27.41
C ARG A 333 -7.92 2.31 -28.31
N ASN A 334 -8.51 1.25 -28.84
CA ASN A 334 -9.72 1.31 -29.66
C ASN A 334 -10.95 0.79 -28.88
N ALA A 335 -12.13 0.86 -29.49
CA ALA A 335 -13.38 0.42 -28.85
C ALA A 335 -13.38 -1.06 -28.43
N TYR A 336 -12.60 -1.91 -29.11
CA TYR A 336 -12.44 -3.32 -28.75
C TYR A 336 -11.56 -3.50 -27.52
N ASP A 337 -10.51 -2.69 -27.35
CA ASP A 337 -9.68 -2.70 -26.13
C ASP A 337 -10.48 -2.27 -24.89
N LEU A 338 -11.36 -1.27 -25.05
CA LEU A 338 -12.29 -0.82 -24.00
C LEU A 338 -13.27 -1.95 -23.66
N ALA A 339 -13.93 -2.53 -24.67
CA ALA A 339 -14.86 -3.63 -24.48
C ALA A 339 -14.19 -4.90 -23.89
N TRP A 340 -12.94 -5.16 -24.22
CA TRP A 340 -12.16 -6.28 -23.70
C TRP A 340 -11.91 -6.14 -22.20
N SER A 341 -11.51 -4.94 -21.79
CA SER A 341 -11.30 -4.59 -20.38
C SER A 341 -12.62 -4.61 -19.59
N GLU A 342 -13.69 -4.01 -20.10
CA GLU A 342 -15.02 -4.11 -19.46
C GLU A 342 -15.44 -5.56 -19.26
N TYR A 343 -15.31 -6.39 -20.30
CA TYR A 343 -15.65 -7.81 -20.24
C TYR A 343 -14.78 -8.55 -19.19
N ASN A 344 -13.50 -8.21 -19.07
CA ASN A 344 -12.60 -8.71 -18.01
C ASN A 344 -13.10 -8.33 -16.61
N HIS A 345 -13.35 -7.04 -16.37
CA HIS A 345 -13.78 -6.53 -15.08
C HIS A 345 -15.14 -7.10 -14.67
N HIS A 346 -16.11 -7.18 -15.59
CA HIS A 346 -17.45 -7.72 -15.28
C HIS A 346 -17.42 -9.21 -14.88
N TRP A 347 -16.63 -10.05 -15.57
CA TRP A 347 -16.49 -11.46 -15.18
C TRP A 347 -15.75 -11.63 -13.87
N ALA A 348 -14.68 -10.86 -13.64
CA ALA A 348 -14.00 -10.82 -12.35
C ALA A 348 -14.98 -10.40 -11.24
N GLY A 349 -15.78 -9.36 -11.50
CA GLY A 349 -16.83 -8.87 -10.60
C GLY A 349 -17.86 -9.92 -10.25
N LEU A 350 -18.40 -10.64 -11.25
CA LEU A 350 -19.34 -11.74 -11.05
C LEU A 350 -18.76 -12.82 -10.11
N LEU A 351 -17.54 -13.27 -10.38
CA LEU A 351 -16.87 -14.27 -9.55
C LEU A 351 -16.65 -13.78 -8.12
N VAL A 352 -16.22 -12.52 -7.95
CA VAL A 352 -15.96 -11.93 -6.62
C VAL A 352 -17.25 -11.69 -5.83
N VAL A 353 -18.35 -11.29 -6.48
CA VAL A 353 -19.69 -11.21 -5.86
C VAL A 353 -20.14 -12.58 -5.36
N LEU A 354 -20.00 -13.62 -6.19
CA LEU A 354 -20.35 -14.99 -5.82
C LEU A 354 -19.52 -15.47 -4.62
N MET A 355 -18.21 -15.16 -4.59
CA MET A 355 -17.35 -15.45 -3.45
C MET A 355 -17.82 -14.73 -2.17
N GLY A 356 -18.14 -13.44 -2.24
CA GLY A 356 -18.62 -12.65 -1.11
C GLY A 356 -19.94 -13.18 -0.55
N PHE A 357 -20.93 -13.45 -1.40
CA PHE A 357 -22.21 -14.01 -0.97
C PHE A 357 -22.06 -15.44 -0.43
N ALA A 358 -21.25 -16.29 -1.05
CA ALA A 358 -21.01 -17.64 -0.54
C ALA A 358 -20.31 -17.61 0.83
N ALA A 359 -19.36 -16.69 1.04
CA ALA A 359 -18.72 -16.48 2.34
C ALA A 359 -19.71 -15.99 3.42
N LEU A 360 -20.64 -15.08 3.08
CA LEU A 360 -21.72 -14.64 3.97
C LEU A 360 -22.69 -15.79 4.29
N ALA A 361 -23.11 -16.55 3.27
CA ALA A 361 -24.00 -17.69 3.43
C ALA A 361 -23.38 -18.78 4.32
N GLN A 362 -22.10 -19.10 4.12
CA GLN A 362 -21.35 -20.00 4.99
C GLN A 362 -21.35 -19.50 6.44
N ARG A 363 -21.07 -18.21 6.65
CA ARG A 363 -21.04 -17.59 7.98
C ARG A 363 -22.38 -17.66 8.70
N SER A 364 -23.49 -17.54 7.97
CA SER A 364 -24.84 -17.61 8.54
C SER A 364 -25.14 -18.94 9.23
N GLY A 365 -24.38 -20.00 8.91
CA GLY A 365 -24.63 -21.37 9.39
C GLY A 365 -25.64 -22.16 8.55
N HIS A 366 -26.40 -21.50 7.67
CA HIS A 366 -27.45 -22.14 6.87
C HIS A 366 -26.91 -22.83 5.59
N ALA A 367 -25.69 -22.48 5.14
CA ALA A 367 -25.08 -23.04 3.94
C ALA A 367 -23.67 -23.60 4.22
N PRO A 368 -23.54 -24.73 4.95
CA PRO A 368 -22.23 -25.31 5.28
C PRO A 368 -21.45 -25.80 4.04
N TRP A 369 -22.15 -26.13 2.95
CA TRP A 369 -21.56 -26.51 1.67
C TRP A 369 -20.77 -25.37 1.02
N ALA A 370 -21.08 -24.12 1.34
CA ALA A 370 -20.42 -22.94 0.79
C ALA A 370 -18.95 -22.81 1.25
N LYS A 371 -18.47 -23.67 2.16
CA LYS A 371 -17.04 -23.74 2.58
C LYS A 371 -16.03 -23.91 1.44
N HIS A 372 -16.48 -24.27 0.24
CA HIS A 372 -15.66 -24.43 -0.95
C HIS A 372 -15.57 -23.19 -1.83
N TRP A 373 -16.22 -22.08 -1.45
CA TRP A 373 -16.14 -20.79 -2.17
C TRP A 373 -14.72 -20.34 -2.55
N PRO A 374 -13.64 -20.60 -1.78
CA PRO A 374 -12.32 -20.13 -2.19
C PRO A 374 -11.80 -20.78 -3.48
N LEU A 375 -12.39 -21.89 -3.94
CA LEU A 375 -12.03 -22.49 -5.22
C LEU A 375 -12.41 -21.61 -6.42
N LEU A 376 -13.36 -20.68 -6.26
CA LEU A 376 -13.69 -19.70 -7.30
C LEU A 376 -12.50 -18.78 -7.60
N PHE A 377 -11.56 -18.59 -6.67
CA PHE A 377 -10.31 -17.88 -6.95
C PHE A 377 -9.43 -18.63 -7.97
N LEU A 378 -9.47 -19.97 -8.05
CA LEU A 378 -8.73 -20.70 -9.09
C LEU A 378 -9.32 -20.43 -10.47
N LEU A 379 -10.65 -20.33 -10.56
CA LEU A 379 -11.33 -19.94 -11.79
C LEU A 379 -10.97 -18.49 -12.19
N LEU A 380 -10.97 -17.57 -11.23
CA LEU A 380 -10.53 -16.18 -11.47
C LEU A 380 -9.06 -16.11 -11.90
N ALA A 381 -8.17 -16.86 -11.26
CA ALA A 381 -6.76 -16.91 -11.61
C ALA A 381 -6.53 -17.45 -13.02
N ALA A 382 -7.22 -18.52 -13.40
CA ALA A 382 -7.17 -19.04 -14.76
C ALA A 382 -7.67 -17.99 -15.76
N PHE A 383 -8.81 -17.37 -15.48
CA PHE A 383 -9.36 -16.31 -16.33
C PHE A 383 -8.39 -15.14 -16.54
N LEU A 384 -7.80 -14.61 -15.46
CA LEU A 384 -6.83 -13.52 -15.53
C LEU A 384 -5.53 -13.95 -16.22
N PHE A 385 -5.05 -15.17 -16.00
CA PHE A 385 -3.85 -15.69 -16.66
C PHE A 385 -3.96 -15.67 -18.19
N PHE A 386 -5.15 -15.98 -18.71
CA PHE A 386 -5.41 -15.94 -20.14
C PHE A 386 -5.70 -14.53 -20.63
N ARG A 387 -6.45 -13.70 -19.90
CA ARG A 387 -7.07 -12.49 -20.47
C ARG A 387 -6.59 -11.13 -19.96
N ALA A 388 -5.78 -11.09 -18.89
CA ALA A 388 -5.27 -9.82 -18.36
C ALA A 388 -4.45 -9.08 -19.43
N ASP A 389 -3.54 -9.79 -20.09
CA ASP A 389 -2.60 -9.24 -21.06
C ASP A 389 -2.85 -9.89 -22.45
N PRO A 390 -3.66 -9.26 -23.34
CA PRO A 390 -3.99 -9.86 -24.64
C PRO A 390 -2.78 -10.02 -25.59
N GLU A 391 -1.73 -9.23 -25.40
CA GLU A 391 -0.49 -9.24 -26.19
C GLU A 391 0.52 -10.31 -25.74
N VAL A 392 0.29 -10.96 -24.60
CA VAL A 392 1.21 -11.94 -24.01
C VAL A 392 0.73 -13.36 -24.24
N TRP A 393 1.68 -14.30 -24.36
CA TRP A 393 1.41 -15.73 -24.40
C TRP A 393 0.47 -16.15 -23.24
N PRO A 394 -0.56 -16.98 -23.49
CA PRO A 394 -0.76 -17.79 -24.71
C PRO A 394 -1.60 -17.15 -25.82
N MET A 395 -2.13 -15.94 -25.65
CA MET A 395 -3.00 -15.34 -26.66
C MET A 395 -2.26 -14.41 -27.63
N GLY A 396 -1.22 -13.72 -27.16
CA GLY A 396 -0.42 -12.84 -27.99
C GLY A 396 0.97 -13.38 -28.30
N GLU A 397 1.72 -12.59 -29.08
CA GLU A 397 3.03 -13.00 -29.61
C GLU A 397 4.17 -12.82 -28.61
N SER A 398 4.01 -11.95 -27.59
CA SER A 398 5.07 -11.72 -26.61
C SER A 398 5.31 -12.95 -25.74
N GLY A 399 6.56 -13.39 -25.67
CA GLY A 399 6.95 -14.56 -24.89
C GLY A 399 6.82 -14.33 -23.39
N LEU A 400 6.52 -15.39 -22.63
CA LEU A 400 6.25 -15.33 -21.18
C LEU A 400 7.38 -14.67 -20.35
N ILE A 401 8.65 -14.94 -20.69
CA ILE A 401 9.80 -14.39 -19.94
C ILE A 401 10.09 -12.96 -20.38
N GLU A 402 9.93 -12.68 -21.68
CA GLU A 402 10.20 -11.36 -22.25
C GLU A 402 9.20 -10.33 -21.73
N SER A 403 7.92 -10.71 -21.62
CA SER A 403 6.87 -9.84 -21.11
C SER A 403 7.07 -9.44 -19.65
N LEU A 404 7.87 -10.16 -18.86
CA LEU A 404 8.19 -9.78 -17.46
C LEU A 404 9.10 -8.54 -17.36
N LYS A 405 9.66 -8.08 -18.48
CA LYS A 405 10.33 -6.77 -18.54
C LYS A 405 9.34 -5.62 -18.42
N ASP A 406 8.07 -5.86 -18.75
CA ASP A 406 7.00 -4.92 -18.53
C ASP A 406 6.52 -4.99 -17.07
N PRO A 407 6.63 -3.89 -16.29
CA PRO A 407 6.18 -3.87 -14.90
C PRO A 407 4.69 -4.18 -14.74
N GLU A 408 3.84 -3.77 -15.69
CA GLU A 408 2.39 -3.99 -15.62
C GLU A 408 2.08 -5.49 -15.75
N VAL A 409 2.64 -6.15 -16.77
CA VAL A 409 2.51 -7.60 -16.96
C VAL A 409 3.10 -8.36 -15.78
N ALA A 410 4.28 -7.97 -15.28
CA ALA A 410 4.89 -8.61 -14.12
C ALA A 410 3.98 -8.53 -12.87
N GLN A 411 3.31 -7.39 -12.66
CA GLN A 411 2.32 -7.22 -11.59
C GLN A 411 1.08 -8.10 -11.81
N HIS A 412 0.52 -8.16 -13.02
CA HIS A 412 -0.60 -9.05 -13.33
C HIS A 412 -0.27 -10.53 -13.06
N ARG A 413 0.91 -11.00 -13.47
CA ARG A 413 1.35 -12.38 -13.19
C ARG A 413 1.56 -12.61 -11.70
N LEU A 414 2.10 -11.64 -10.97
CA LEU A 414 2.19 -11.71 -9.51
C LEU A 414 0.80 -11.82 -8.87
N PHE A 415 -0.19 -11.05 -9.34
CA PHE A 415 -1.56 -11.13 -8.84
C PHE A 415 -2.21 -12.49 -9.10
N VAL A 416 -1.97 -13.12 -10.26
CA VAL A 416 -2.44 -14.50 -10.53
C VAL A 416 -1.87 -15.47 -9.50
N VAL A 417 -0.57 -15.43 -9.23
CA VAL A 417 0.07 -16.28 -8.21
C VAL A 417 -0.50 -16.02 -6.82
N LEU A 418 -0.72 -14.74 -6.47
CA LEU A 418 -1.35 -14.36 -5.20
C LEU A 418 -2.76 -14.94 -5.08
N ILE A 419 -3.61 -14.83 -6.11
CA ILE A 419 -4.98 -15.35 -6.12
C ILE A 419 -4.99 -16.88 -5.98
N ILE A 420 -4.07 -17.59 -6.63
CA ILE A 420 -3.92 -19.06 -6.44
C ILE A 420 -3.58 -19.36 -4.98
N ALA A 421 -2.67 -18.60 -4.37
CA ALA A 421 -2.35 -18.76 -2.96
C ALA A 421 -3.58 -18.48 -2.06
N PHE A 422 -4.40 -17.47 -2.37
CA PHE A 422 -5.64 -17.18 -1.64
C PHE A 422 -6.55 -18.41 -1.61
N ALA A 423 -6.78 -19.00 -2.79
CA ALA A 423 -7.61 -20.18 -2.97
C ALA A 423 -7.11 -21.35 -2.10
N LEU A 424 -5.82 -21.69 -2.23
CA LEU A 424 -5.24 -22.86 -1.58
C LEU A 424 -5.22 -22.73 -0.05
N PHE A 425 -4.84 -21.58 0.48
CA PHE A 425 -4.76 -21.39 1.93
C PHE A 425 -6.13 -21.28 2.57
N GLU A 426 -7.02 -20.42 2.04
CA GLU A 426 -8.35 -20.24 2.65
C GLU A 426 -9.20 -21.51 2.50
N TRP A 427 -9.13 -22.23 1.38
CA TRP A 427 -9.82 -23.51 1.23
C TRP A 427 -9.34 -24.57 2.22
N ARG A 428 -8.02 -24.70 2.42
CA ARG A 428 -7.45 -25.65 3.40
C ARG A 428 -7.88 -25.32 4.83
N VAL A 429 -7.91 -24.03 5.18
CA VAL A 429 -8.37 -23.56 6.50
C VAL A 429 -9.87 -23.85 6.67
N ARG A 430 -10.70 -23.55 5.66
CA ARG A 430 -12.16 -23.74 5.70
C ARG A 430 -12.58 -25.21 5.72
N THR A 431 -11.77 -26.08 5.15
CA THR A 431 -12.01 -27.54 5.12
C THR A 431 -11.39 -28.28 6.29
N ALA A 432 -10.87 -27.56 7.30
CA ALA A 432 -10.18 -28.10 8.47
C ALA A 432 -8.98 -29.01 8.14
N ARG A 433 -8.43 -28.90 6.92
CA ARG A 433 -7.23 -29.62 6.49
C ARG A 433 -5.95 -29.04 7.09
N VAL A 434 -6.01 -27.82 7.60
CA VAL A 434 -4.91 -27.15 8.30
C VAL A 434 -5.45 -26.51 9.58
N ALA A 435 -4.89 -26.92 10.73
CA ALA A 435 -5.25 -26.39 12.05
C ALA A 435 -4.23 -25.35 12.58
N SER A 436 -3.14 -25.10 11.85
CA SER A 436 -2.10 -24.16 12.27
C SER A 436 -2.61 -22.71 12.29
N HIS A 437 -2.56 -22.07 13.46
CA HIS A 437 -2.91 -20.65 13.62
C HIS A 437 -2.08 -19.74 12.69
N ARG A 438 -0.84 -20.13 12.34
CA ARG A 438 -0.01 -19.35 11.39
C ARG A 438 -0.60 -19.39 9.99
N SER A 439 -1.05 -20.56 9.53
CA SER A 439 -1.63 -20.73 8.20
C SER A 439 -2.95 -19.99 8.03
N MET A 440 -3.76 -19.89 9.08
CA MET A 440 -5.00 -19.11 9.07
C MET A 440 -4.79 -17.60 8.84
N ARG A 441 -3.57 -17.10 9.07
CA ARG A 441 -3.21 -15.69 8.89
C ARG A 441 -2.68 -15.36 7.50
N ILE A 442 -2.40 -16.38 6.68
CA ILE A 442 -1.83 -16.17 5.35
C ILE A 442 -2.86 -15.50 4.44
N PHE A 443 -4.08 -16.03 4.37
CA PHE A 443 -5.14 -15.43 3.56
C PHE A 443 -5.42 -13.94 3.88
N PRO A 444 -5.68 -13.52 5.14
CA PRO A 444 -5.88 -12.11 5.44
C PRO A 444 -4.67 -11.23 5.10
N LEU A 445 -3.45 -11.71 5.35
CA LEU A 445 -2.23 -10.97 5.02
C LEU A 445 -2.09 -10.78 3.51
N LEU A 446 -2.29 -11.84 2.74
CA LEU A 446 -2.21 -11.78 1.29
C LEU A 446 -3.34 -10.91 0.68
N THR A 447 -4.53 -10.93 1.27
CA THR A 447 -5.65 -10.04 0.88
C THR A 447 -5.30 -8.57 1.13
N ALA A 448 -4.77 -8.25 2.32
CA ALA A 448 -4.34 -6.89 2.65
C ALA A 448 -3.17 -6.43 1.76
N LEU A 449 -2.23 -7.33 1.47
CA LEU A 449 -1.11 -7.06 0.56
C LEU A 449 -1.59 -6.82 -0.87
N GLY A 450 -2.53 -7.62 -1.38
CA GLY A 450 -3.13 -7.41 -2.71
C GLY A 450 -3.79 -6.03 -2.82
N GLY A 451 -4.59 -5.64 -1.82
CA GLY A 451 -5.18 -4.29 -1.77
C GLY A 451 -4.14 -3.18 -1.64
N THR A 452 -3.01 -3.44 -0.95
CA THR A 452 -1.92 -2.46 -0.82
C THR A 452 -1.14 -2.29 -2.13
N LEU A 453 -0.85 -3.39 -2.83
CA LEU A 453 -0.17 -3.37 -4.13
C LEU A 453 -1.01 -2.64 -5.18
N LEU A 454 -2.33 -2.72 -5.08
CA LEU A 454 -3.23 -1.98 -5.97
C LEU A 454 -3.13 -0.46 -5.81
N LEU A 455 -2.72 0.04 -4.63
CA LEU A 455 -2.46 1.48 -4.43
C LEU A 455 -1.17 1.97 -5.11
N THR A 456 -0.31 1.04 -5.53
CA THR A 456 0.97 1.33 -6.21
C THR A 456 0.97 0.84 -7.65
N HIS A 457 -0.17 0.37 -8.13
CA HIS A 457 -0.36 -0.09 -9.50
C HIS A 457 -0.76 1.11 -10.36
N SER A 458 -0.02 1.34 -11.43
CA SER A 458 -0.31 2.34 -12.45
C SER A 458 -0.40 1.61 -13.79
N HIS A 459 -1.41 1.94 -14.59
CA HIS A 459 -1.42 1.54 -15.98
C HIS A 459 -0.54 2.50 -16.77
N ALA A 460 0.34 2.00 -17.62
CA ALA A 460 1.15 2.85 -18.48
C ALA A 460 0.29 3.41 -19.64
N LEU A 461 -0.71 4.21 -19.32
CA LEU A 461 -1.58 4.84 -20.31
C LEU A 461 -0.90 6.12 -20.78
N GLY A 462 -0.77 6.29 -22.10
CA GLY A 462 -0.25 7.54 -22.69
C GLY A 462 -1.14 8.76 -22.45
N ASN A 463 -2.31 8.58 -21.81
CA ASN A 463 -3.30 9.62 -21.53
C ASN A 463 -3.62 9.69 -20.02
N VAL A 464 -3.29 10.82 -19.40
CA VAL A 464 -3.48 11.10 -17.97
C VAL A 464 -4.96 11.03 -17.55
N LYS A 465 -5.90 11.38 -18.45
CA LYS A 465 -7.35 11.28 -18.16
C LYS A 465 -7.80 9.84 -18.03
N ASP A 466 -7.38 8.99 -18.97
CA ASP A 466 -7.78 7.58 -18.97
C ASP A 466 -7.18 6.86 -17.77
N GLU A 467 -5.93 7.18 -17.41
CA GLU A 467 -5.29 6.70 -16.18
C GLU A 467 -6.11 7.05 -14.94
N LEU A 468 -6.51 8.31 -14.78
CA LEU A 468 -7.36 8.74 -13.67
C LEU A 468 -8.70 8.00 -13.65
N LEU A 469 -9.40 7.89 -14.78
CA LEU A 469 -10.72 7.24 -14.84
C LEU A 469 -10.64 5.76 -14.43
N VAL A 470 -9.57 5.07 -14.80
CA VAL A 470 -9.31 3.70 -14.37
C VAL A 470 -8.98 3.66 -12.88
N GLU A 471 -8.10 4.54 -12.42
CA GLU A 471 -7.68 4.66 -11.02
C GLU A 471 -8.86 4.92 -10.07
N MET A 472 -9.82 5.76 -10.48
CA MET A 472 -11.01 6.08 -9.67
C MET A 472 -11.87 4.86 -9.31
N THR A 473 -11.83 3.80 -10.12
CA THR A 473 -12.53 2.55 -9.79
C THR A 473 -11.64 1.61 -8.96
N HIS A 474 -10.33 1.62 -9.19
CA HIS A 474 -9.38 0.74 -8.49
C HIS A 474 -9.07 1.18 -7.06
N LEU A 475 -9.03 2.48 -6.77
CA LEU A 475 -8.76 3.01 -5.43
C LEU A 475 -9.79 2.54 -4.38
N PRO A 476 -11.11 2.60 -4.62
CA PRO A 476 -12.09 2.00 -3.72
C PRO A 476 -11.90 0.50 -3.53
N ILE A 477 -11.58 -0.24 -4.61
CA ILE A 477 -11.31 -1.68 -4.54
C ILE A 477 -10.10 -1.97 -3.64
N ALA A 478 -9.04 -1.16 -3.74
CA ALA A 478 -7.84 -1.25 -2.91
C ALA A 478 -8.17 -1.06 -1.42
N VAL A 479 -8.92 0.00 -1.08
CA VAL A 479 -9.36 0.28 0.30
C VAL A 479 -10.24 -0.84 0.85
N LEU A 480 -11.16 -1.36 0.04
CA LEU A 480 -12.02 -2.49 0.43
C LEU A 480 -11.21 -3.78 0.62
N GLY A 481 -10.19 -4.03 -0.22
CA GLY A 481 -9.28 -5.17 -0.09
C GLY A 481 -8.44 -5.10 1.19
N ILE A 482 -7.88 -3.93 1.50
CA ILE A 482 -7.16 -3.66 2.76
C ILE A 482 -8.11 -3.87 3.95
N THR A 483 -9.32 -3.32 3.88
CA THR A 483 -10.35 -3.47 4.92
C THR A 483 -10.71 -4.94 5.13
N ALA A 484 -10.93 -5.70 4.05
CA ALA A 484 -11.25 -7.12 4.09
C ALA A 484 -10.13 -7.94 4.74
N GLY A 485 -8.88 -7.72 4.32
CA GLY A 485 -7.71 -8.42 4.85
C GLY A 485 -7.55 -8.21 6.35
N TRP A 486 -7.62 -6.96 6.83
CA TRP A 486 -7.46 -6.66 8.25
C TRP A 486 -8.69 -7.03 9.11
N ALA A 487 -9.90 -6.97 8.55
CA ALA A 487 -11.09 -7.50 9.22
C ALA A 487 -11.01 -9.02 9.38
N ARG A 488 -10.56 -9.74 8.36
CA ARG A 488 -10.32 -11.19 8.43
C ARG A 488 -9.17 -11.53 9.40
N TRP A 489 -8.13 -10.70 9.47
CA TRP A 489 -7.05 -10.84 10.47
C TRP A 489 -7.59 -10.80 11.91
N LEU A 490 -8.48 -9.84 12.20
CA LEU A 490 -9.14 -9.70 13.50
C LEU A 490 -10.05 -10.88 13.82
N GLU A 491 -10.79 -11.39 12.82
CA GLU A 491 -11.67 -12.54 13.00
C GLU A 491 -10.89 -13.81 13.37
N VAL A 492 -9.82 -14.11 12.66
CA VAL A 492 -9.00 -15.32 12.90
C VAL A 492 -8.27 -15.23 14.25
N GLY A 493 -7.87 -14.03 14.68
CA GLY A 493 -7.04 -13.84 15.85
C GLY A 493 -7.75 -13.86 17.22
N VAL A 494 -9.09 -13.81 17.27
CA VAL A 494 -9.84 -13.59 18.52
C VAL A 494 -11.07 -14.51 18.64
N GLN A 495 -11.01 -15.49 19.53
CA GLN A 495 -12.14 -16.38 19.88
C GLN A 495 -13.16 -15.72 20.85
N LYS A 496 -13.38 -14.40 20.79
CA LYS A 496 -14.27 -13.67 21.72
C LYS A 496 -15.36 -12.89 20.98
N LYS A 497 -16.52 -12.77 21.64
CA LYS A 497 -17.72 -12.07 21.13
C LYS A 497 -17.45 -10.65 20.60
N ALA A 498 -16.43 -9.96 21.12
CA ALA A 498 -16.15 -8.55 20.83
C ALA A 498 -15.79 -8.21 19.37
N LEU A 499 -15.29 -9.16 18.59
CA LEU A 499 -14.88 -8.94 17.19
C LEU A 499 -15.72 -9.75 16.18
N ARG A 500 -16.93 -10.18 16.57
CA ARG A 500 -17.84 -10.92 15.69
C ARG A 500 -18.26 -10.12 14.45
N TRP A 501 -18.26 -8.79 14.52
CA TRP A 501 -18.57 -7.93 13.39
C TRP A 501 -17.54 -8.06 12.26
N ALA A 502 -16.27 -8.31 12.59
CA ALA A 502 -15.18 -8.36 11.61
C ALA A 502 -15.37 -9.49 10.58
N GLY A 503 -15.93 -10.62 11.02
CA GLY A 503 -16.24 -11.72 10.11
C GLY A 503 -17.47 -11.48 9.21
N TRP A 504 -18.28 -10.46 9.47
CA TRP A 504 -19.33 -9.98 8.56
C TRP A 504 -18.82 -8.86 7.65
N LEU A 505 -17.82 -8.09 8.09
CA LEU A 505 -17.26 -6.99 7.32
C LEU A 505 -16.46 -7.51 6.12
N TRP A 506 -15.51 -8.43 6.31
CA TRP A 506 -14.64 -8.83 5.20
C TRP A 506 -15.37 -9.48 4.00
N PRO A 507 -16.40 -10.34 4.18
CA PRO A 507 -17.15 -10.85 3.03
C PRO A 507 -17.98 -9.77 2.35
N SER A 508 -18.52 -8.82 3.13
CA SER A 508 -19.25 -7.67 2.59
C SER A 508 -18.35 -6.80 1.73
N CYS A 509 -17.07 -6.62 2.10
CA CYS A 509 -16.08 -5.97 1.25
C CYS A 509 -15.91 -6.69 -0.09
N PHE A 510 -15.90 -8.03 -0.12
CA PHE A 510 -15.85 -8.78 -1.40
C PHE A 510 -17.11 -8.57 -2.23
N VAL A 511 -18.30 -8.55 -1.63
CA VAL A 511 -19.52 -8.21 -2.36
C VAL A 511 -19.40 -6.81 -2.98
N LEU A 512 -18.97 -5.82 -2.21
CA LEU A 512 -18.80 -4.44 -2.70
C LEU A 512 -17.74 -4.34 -3.81
N ILE A 513 -16.60 -5.01 -3.68
CA ILE A 513 -15.58 -5.07 -4.73
C ILE A 513 -16.17 -5.68 -6.00
N GLY A 514 -16.88 -6.79 -5.88
CA GLY A 514 -17.50 -7.45 -7.02
C GLY A 514 -18.56 -6.57 -7.70
N LEU A 515 -19.33 -5.81 -6.92
CA LEU A 515 -20.30 -4.85 -7.47
C LEU A 515 -19.62 -3.68 -8.18
N LEU A 516 -18.52 -3.14 -7.64
CA LEU A 516 -17.73 -2.09 -8.30
C LEU A 516 -17.16 -2.56 -9.64
N LEU A 517 -16.65 -3.80 -9.68
CA LEU A 517 -16.18 -4.44 -10.92
C LEU A 517 -17.31 -4.70 -11.91
N LEU A 518 -18.52 -5.03 -11.43
CA LEU A 518 -19.71 -5.20 -12.26
C LEU A 518 -20.24 -3.88 -12.83
N SER A 519 -19.95 -2.75 -12.17
CA SER A 519 -20.27 -1.41 -12.64
C SER A 519 -19.14 -0.75 -13.42
N TYR A 520 -17.99 -1.41 -13.59
CA TYR A 520 -16.82 -0.83 -14.26
C TYR A 520 -17.13 -0.53 -15.73
N ARG A 521 -16.71 0.66 -16.18
CA ARG A 521 -16.89 1.12 -17.55
C ARG A 521 -15.59 1.62 -18.11
N GLU A 522 -15.48 1.55 -19.44
CA GLU A 522 -14.37 2.10 -20.23
C GLU A 522 -14.82 3.13 -21.28
N THR A 523 -16.12 3.19 -21.56
CA THR A 523 -16.73 4.22 -22.41
C THR A 523 -17.11 5.48 -21.68
#